data_AF-A0AAD6P493-F1
#
_entry.id   AF-A0AAD6P493-F1
#
_cell.length_a   1.000
_cell.length_b   1.000
_cell.length_c   1.000
_cell.angle_alpha   90.00
_cell.angle_beta   90.00
_cell.angle_gamma   90.00
#
_symmetry.space_group_name_H-M   'P 1'
#
loop_
_entity.id
_entity.type
_entity.pdbx_description
1 polymer ?
#
loop_
_entity_poly.entity_id
_entity_poly.type
_entity_poly.pdbx_seq_one_letter_code
_entity_poly.pdbx_strand_id
1 'polypeptide(L)'
;MTEGYIPCINEGGIVKTLLSVNIPSQFLRERKEETESKRWRWSHWVSATMDFIKPFISEPPCLQKRGENIRKNRERRERIERLKTDMVEISKGQERIKEGQREIRQKFEEIESEGRKLKEETMNIAKQSEFNQIRINLMFSILKARQENNFAHADNLTRLLRLVESPSPFLFLNFWDIGFNN
;
A
#
# COMPACT_ATOMS: atom_id res chain seq x y z
N MET A 1 -22.99 33.48 -11.95
CA MET A 1 -23.59 33.13 -10.65
C MET A 1 -23.13 34.18 -9.67
N THR A 2 -24.03 35.07 -9.27
CA THR A 2 -23.77 36.34 -8.60
C THR A 2 -23.44 36.13 -7.12
N GLU A 3 -22.23 36.50 -6.72
CA GLU A 3 -21.82 36.66 -5.32
C GLU A 3 -22.61 37.79 -4.66
N GLY A 4 -23.44 37.46 -3.67
CA GLY A 4 -24.11 38.41 -2.81
C GLY A 4 -23.18 38.87 -1.69
N TYR A 5 -22.45 39.95 -1.92
CA TYR A 5 -21.69 40.67 -0.91
C TYR A 5 -22.67 41.46 -0.03
N ILE A 6 -22.93 40.99 1.20
CA ILE A 6 -23.61 41.80 2.23
C ILE A 6 -22.50 42.42 3.09
N PRO A 7 -22.38 43.76 3.15
CA PRO A 7 -21.34 44.38 3.94
C PRO A 7 -21.64 44.20 5.43
N CYS A 8 -20.71 43.54 6.14
CA CYS A 8 -20.67 43.50 7.59
C CYS A 8 -20.54 44.93 8.11
N ILE A 9 -21.58 45.41 8.78
CA ILE A 9 -21.60 46.69 9.47
C ILE A 9 -20.49 46.65 10.53
N ASN A 10 -19.58 47.62 10.45
CA ASN A 10 -18.39 47.73 11.27
C ASN A 10 -18.70 47.60 12.78
N GLU A 11 -18.00 46.66 13.40
CA GLU A 11 -17.80 46.59 14.84
C GLU A 11 -17.08 47.87 15.29
N GLY A 12 -17.82 48.73 16.00
CA GLY A 12 -17.30 50.01 16.50
C GLY A 12 -18.37 50.96 17.06
N GLY A 13 -19.66 50.72 16.78
CA GLY A 13 -20.74 51.66 17.11
C GLY A 13 -21.66 51.30 18.28
N ILE A 14 -21.59 50.08 18.86
CA ILE A 14 -22.64 49.61 19.79
C ILE A 14 -22.19 49.57 21.27
N VAL A 15 -20.90 49.68 21.57
CA VAL A 15 -20.40 49.66 22.96
C VAL A 15 -20.41 51.06 23.63
N LYS A 16 -21.03 52.08 23.02
CA LYS A 16 -21.03 53.46 23.56
C LYS A 16 -22.39 54.12 23.77
N THR A 17 -23.49 53.37 23.76
CA THR A 17 -24.84 53.94 23.95
C THR A 17 -25.73 53.18 24.93
N LEU A 18 -25.17 52.62 26.01
CA LEU A 18 -25.95 52.13 27.16
C LEU A 18 -25.36 52.53 28.53
N LEU A 19 -24.80 53.74 28.62
CA LEU A 19 -24.50 54.39 29.92
C LEU A 19 -25.36 55.64 30.13
N SER A 20 -26.59 55.63 29.62
CA SER A 20 -27.57 56.66 29.93
C SER A 20 -28.86 56.02 30.44
N VAL A 21 -28.73 55.19 31.49
CA VAL A 21 -29.88 54.89 32.35
C VAL A 21 -30.11 56.14 33.19
N ASN A 22 -31.09 56.95 32.79
CA ASN A 22 -31.55 58.09 33.57
C ASN A 22 -32.14 57.56 34.89
N ILE A 23 -31.31 57.52 35.94
CA ILE A 23 -31.76 57.21 37.30
C ILE A 23 -32.59 58.42 37.76
N PRO A 24 -33.90 58.28 38.05
CA PRO A 24 -34.70 59.39 38.54
C PRO A 24 -34.08 59.98 39.83
N SER A 25 -33.81 61.28 39.82
CA SER A 25 -33.13 62.03 40.90
C SER A 25 -33.86 62.02 42.25
N GLN A 26 -35.10 61.53 42.28
CA GLN A 26 -35.96 61.38 43.46
C GLN A 26 -35.57 60.21 44.40
N PHE A 27 -34.47 59.48 44.13
CA PHE A 27 -34.01 58.39 44.99
C PHE A 27 -32.66 58.65 45.68
N LEU A 28 -32.00 59.79 45.42
CA LEU A 28 -30.71 60.15 46.04
C LEU A 28 -30.85 61.10 47.23
N ARG A 29 -31.90 60.95 48.05
CA ARG A 29 -31.98 61.61 49.35
C ARG A 29 -33.00 60.93 50.26
N GLU A 30 -32.57 59.93 51.02
CA GLU A 30 -33.19 59.56 52.31
C GLU A 30 -32.26 58.58 53.04
N ARG A 31 -31.42 59.13 53.92
CA ARG A 31 -30.59 58.36 54.85
C ARG A 31 -31.43 58.15 56.12
N LYS A 32 -31.61 56.87 56.50
CA LYS A 32 -32.25 56.34 57.72
C LYS A 32 -33.77 56.10 57.63
N GLU A 33 -34.13 54.94 57.07
CA GLU A 33 -35.03 53.92 57.63
C GLU A 33 -35.39 52.96 56.48
N GLU A 34 -34.48 52.02 56.22
CA GLU A 34 -34.62 50.98 55.20
C GLU A 34 -35.50 49.85 55.74
N THR A 35 -36.80 49.90 55.47
CA THR A 35 -37.63 48.72 55.64
C THR A 35 -37.20 47.65 54.64
N GLU A 36 -37.13 46.39 55.08
CA GLU A 36 -36.74 45.23 54.25
C GLU A 36 -37.50 45.16 52.92
N SER A 37 -38.71 45.71 52.89
CA SER A 37 -39.54 45.88 51.70
C SER A 37 -38.87 46.69 50.58
N LYS A 38 -38.15 47.78 50.89
CA LYS A 38 -37.42 48.57 49.88
C LYS A 38 -36.23 47.79 49.32
N ARG A 39 -35.55 47.00 50.16
CA ARG A 39 -34.43 46.13 49.77
C ARG A 39 -34.87 44.98 48.86
N TRP A 40 -36.01 44.35 49.17
CA TRP A 40 -36.63 43.35 48.31
C TRP A 40 -37.06 43.93 46.96
N ARG A 41 -37.66 45.12 46.94
CA ARG A 41 -38.02 45.81 45.69
C ARG A 41 -36.79 46.15 44.84
N TRP A 42 -35.70 46.60 45.46
CA TRP A 42 -34.44 46.89 44.76
C TRP A 42 -33.80 45.63 44.18
N SER A 43 -33.71 44.57 44.99
CA SER A 43 -33.20 43.26 44.55
C SER A 43 -34.04 42.70 43.40
N HIS A 44 -35.37 42.73 43.53
CA HIS A 44 -36.29 42.28 42.49
C HIS A 44 -36.19 43.12 41.22
N TRP A 45 -35.99 44.44 41.33
CA TRP A 45 -35.78 45.32 40.18
C TRP A 45 -34.44 45.08 39.48
N VAL A 46 -33.35 44.87 40.24
CA VAL A 46 -32.05 44.50 39.69
C VAL A 46 -32.10 43.12 39.01
N SER A 47 -32.75 42.13 39.62
CA SER A 47 -32.94 40.81 39.00
C SER A 47 -33.79 40.90 37.73
N ALA A 48 -34.91 41.64 37.75
CA ALA A 48 -35.78 41.81 36.59
C ALA A 48 -35.07 42.55 35.44
N THR A 49 -34.22 43.54 35.74
CA THR A 49 -33.42 44.23 34.73
C THR A 49 -32.30 43.36 34.18
N MET A 50 -31.63 42.56 35.02
CA MET A 50 -30.68 41.54 34.56
C MET A 50 -31.35 40.51 33.66
N ASP A 51 -32.55 40.04 33.99
CA ASP A 51 -33.30 39.07 33.18
C ASP A 51 -33.77 39.66 31.84
N PHE A 52 -34.13 40.95 31.83
CA PHE A 52 -34.47 41.67 30.61
C PHE A 52 -33.27 41.87 29.66
N ILE A 53 -32.07 42.07 30.22
CA ILE A 53 -30.85 42.34 29.44
C ILE A 53 -30.10 41.05 29.05
N LYS A 54 -30.29 39.93 29.77
CA LYS A 54 -29.67 38.62 29.49
C LYS A 54 -29.68 38.20 28.01
N PRO A 55 -30.78 38.34 27.24
CA PRO A 55 -30.82 37.96 25.83
C PRO A 55 -29.91 38.80 24.92
N PHE A 56 -29.58 40.03 25.33
CA PHE A 56 -28.72 40.95 24.58
C PHE A 56 -27.23 40.78 24.88
N ILE A 57 -26.88 40.08 25.97
CA ILE A 57 -25.49 39.76 26.34
C ILE A 57 -25.10 38.35 25.88
N SER A 58 -26.07 37.43 25.75
CA SER A 58 -25.82 36.11 25.17
C SER A 58 -25.38 36.24 23.71
N GLU A 59 -24.26 35.59 23.36
CA GLU A 59 -23.73 35.59 21.99
C GLU A 59 -24.83 35.22 20.98
N PRO A 60 -25.00 35.99 19.89
CA PRO A 60 -26.00 35.65 18.89
C PRO A 60 -25.66 34.28 18.27
N PRO A 61 -26.66 33.41 18.01
CA PRO A 61 -26.45 32.05 17.50
C PRO A 61 -25.62 31.94 16.22
N CYS A 62 -25.48 33.05 15.47
CA CYS A 62 -24.66 33.14 14.26
C CYS A 62 -23.15 33.10 14.52
N LEU A 63 -22.64 33.59 15.66
CA LEU A 63 -21.21 33.56 15.99
C LEU A 63 -20.75 32.19 16.47
N GLN A 64 -21.58 31.49 17.27
CA GLN A 64 -21.34 30.10 17.66
C GLN A 64 -21.27 29.16 16.44
N LYS A 65 -22.21 29.30 15.50
CA LYS A 65 -22.18 28.54 14.23
C LYS A 65 -20.93 28.81 13.40
N ARG A 66 -20.39 30.05 13.43
CA ARG A 66 -19.15 30.41 12.73
C ARG A 66 -17.92 29.74 13.36
N GLY A 67 -17.81 29.75 14.69
CA GLY A 67 -16.73 29.08 15.42
C GLY A 67 -16.73 27.56 15.21
N GLU A 68 -17.90 26.93 15.24
CA GLU A 68 -18.03 25.49 14.95
C GLU A 68 -17.62 25.13 13.52
N ASN A 69 -18.00 25.94 12.53
CA ASN A 69 -17.64 25.72 11.13
C ASN A 69 -16.13 25.88 10.91
N ILE A 70 -15.49 26.83 11.58
CA ILE A 70 -14.03 27.01 11.53
C ILE A 70 -13.33 25.76 12.10
N ARG A 71 -13.79 25.25 13.25
CA ARG A 71 -13.26 24.02 13.86
C ARG A 71 -13.43 22.81 12.95
N LYS A 72 -14.64 22.58 12.43
CA LYS A 72 -14.94 21.48 11.49
C LYS A 72 -14.08 21.55 10.22
N ASN A 73 -13.85 22.76 9.71
CA ASN A 73 -12.99 22.97 8.53
C ASN A 73 -11.51 22.74 8.85
N ARG A 74 -11.05 23.06 10.06
CA ARG A 74 -9.68 22.73 10.52
C ARG A 74 -9.49 21.22 10.62
N GLU A 75 -10.41 20.52 11.29
CA GLU A 75 -10.37 19.06 11.42
C GLU A 75 -10.41 18.36 10.04
N ARG A 76 -11.22 18.89 9.10
CA ARG A 76 -11.27 18.39 7.73
C ARG A 76 -9.92 18.57 7.02
N ARG A 77 -9.29 19.75 7.14
CA ARG A 77 -7.97 20.02 6.56
C ARG A 77 -6.91 19.07 7.11
N GLU A 78 -6.88 18.87 8.42
CA GLU A 78 -5.95 17.93 9.07
C GLU A 78 -6.17 16.48 8.59
N ARG A 79 -7.42 16.05 8.40
CA ARG A 79 -7.72 14.74 7.78
C ARG A 79 -7.22 14.64 6.34
N ILE A 80 -7.42 15.68 5.53
CA ILE A 80 -6.96 15.70 4.14
C ILE A 80 -5.43 15.62 4.07
N GLU A 81 -4.71 16.36 4.91
CA GLU A 81 -3.25 16.31 4.94
C GLU A 81 -2.74 14.93 5.37
N ARG A 82 -3.37 14.28 6.36
CA ARG A 82 -3.05 12.88 6.70
C ARG A 82 -3.26 11.94 5.52
N LEU A 83 -4.42 12.03 4.85
CA LEU A 83 -4.72 11.20 3.68
C LEU A 83 -3.73 11.41 2.53
N LYS A 84 -3.26 12.64 2.30
CA LYS A 84 -2.23 12.92 1.28
C LYS A 84 -0.91 12.24 1.63
N THR A 85 -0.48 12.31 2.89
CA THR A 85 0.74 11.64 3.36
C THR A 85 0.61 10.13 3.19
N ASP A 86 -0.49 9.54 3.65
CA ASP A 86 -0.75 8.10 3.52
C ASP A 86 -0.74 7.68 2.04
N MET A 87 -1.35 8.48 1.16
CA MET A 87 -1.38 8.20 -0.28
C MET A 87 0.02 8.19 -0.90
N VAL A 88 0.91 9.11 -0.48
CA VAL A 88 2.31 9.12 -0.92
C VAL A 88 3.06 7.88 -0.43
N GLU A 89 2.86 7.47 0.82
CA GLU A 89 3.49 6.28 1.38
C GLU A 89 3.01 5.00 0.70
N ILE A 90 1.71 4.87 0.46
CA ILE A 90 1.11 3.76 -0.28
C ILE A 90 1.66 3.72 -1.71
N SER A 91 1.74 4.87 -2.39
CA SER A 91 2.29 4.93 -3.76
C SER A 91 3.74 4.46 -3.82
N LYS A 92 4.57 4.88 -2.86
CA LYS A 92 5.96 4.38 -2.73
C LYS A 92 6.00 2.88 -2.43
N GLY A 93 5.09 2.38 -1.59
CA GLY A 93 4.94 0.95 -1.31
C GLY A 93 4.60 0.15 -2.56
N GLN A 94 3.66 0.63 -3.37
CA GLN A 94 3.26 0.00 -4.62
C GLN A 94 4.41 -0.05 -5.63
N GLU A 95 5.21 1.01 -5.75
CA GLU A 95 6.39 0.98 -6.62
C GLU A 95 7.43 -0.05 -6.18
N ARG A 96 7.72 -0.16 -4.86
CA ARG A 96 8.59 -1.23 -4.35
C ARG A 96 8.07 -2.62 -4.66
N ILE A 97 6.75 -2.84 -4.55
CA ILE A 97 6.12 -4.12 -4.87
C ILE A 97 6.26 -4.42 -6.37
N LYS A 98 6.01 -3.44 -7.24
CA LYS A 98 6.16 -3.61 -8.69
C LYS A 98 7.59 -3.98 -9.07
N GLU A 99 8.58 -3.32 -8.47
CA GLU A 99 9.99 -3.63 -8.72
C GLU A 99 10.33 -5.04 -8.24
N GLY A 100 9.96 -5.39 -7.00
CA GLY A 100 10.19 -6.74 -6.49
C GLY A 100 9.52 -7.83 -7.34
N GLN A 101 8.32 -7.58 -7.87
CA GLN A 101 7.68 -8.51 -8.80
C GLN A 101 8.42 -8.62 -10.15
N ARG A 102 9.05 -7.54 -10.63
CA ARG A 102 9.86 -7.57 -11.85
C ARG A 102 11.12 -8.41 -11.64
N GLU A 103 11.83 -8.19 -10.54
CA GLU A 103 13.02 -8.98 -10.18
C GLU A 103 12.68 -10.47 -10.04
N ILE A 104 11.57 -10.79 -9.38
CA ILE A 104 11.12 -12.18 -9.23
C ILE A 104 10.81 -12.79 -10.61
N ARG A 105 10.12 -12.07 -11.50
CA ARG A 105 9.85 -12.56 -12.87
C ARG A 105 11.12 -12.86 -13.63
N GLN A 106 12.10 -11.95 -13.59
CA GLN A 106 13.38 -12.16 -14.27
C GLN A 106 14.11 -13.40 -13.74
N LYS A 107 14.15 -13.61 -12.43
CA LYS A 107 14.75 -14.81 -11.82
C LYS A 107 14.02 -16.08 -12.23
N PHE A 108 12.69 -16.04 -12.30
CA PHE A 108 11.91 -17.19 -12.77
C PHE A 108 12.20 -17.51 -14.25
N GLU A 109 12.31 -16.51 -15.12
CA GLU A 109 12.68 -16.70 -16.53
C GLU A 109 14.07 -17.33 -16.69
N GLU A 110 15.04 -16.92 -15.86
CA GLU A 110 16.37 -17.53 -15.80
C GLU A 110 16.32 -18.99 -15.37
N ILE A 111 15.63 -19.29 -14.26
CA ILE A 111 15.41 -20.66 -13.76
C ILE A 111 14.73 -21.54 -14.81
N GLU A 112 13.72 -21.02 -15.51
CA GLU A 112 13.05 -21.77 -16.58
C GLU A 112 13.97 -22.05 -17.76
N SER A 113 14.83 -21.09 -18.12
CA SER A 113 15.83 -21.25 -19.17
C SER A 113 16.84 -22.34 -18.83
N GLU A 114 17.39 -22.30 -17.62
CA GLU A 114 18.30 -23.34 -17.10
C GLU A 114 17.60 -24.70 -17.02
N GLY A 115 16.35 -24.73 -16.55
CA GLY A 115 15.55 -25.94 -16.49
C GLY A 115 15.33 -26.59 -17.86
N ARG A 116 15.14 -25.78 -18.93
CA ARG A 116 15.05 -26.29 -20.31
C ARG A 116 16.37 -26.90 -20.78
N LYS A 117 17.50 -26.24 -20.53
CA LYS A 117 18.83 -26.76 -20.88
C LYS A 117 19.12 -28.08 -20.16
N LEU A 118 18.88 -28.12 -18.85
CA LEU A 118 19.09 -29.32 -18.04
C LEU A 118 18.24 -30.50 -18.52
N LYS A 119 16.99 -30.23 -18.93
CA LYS A 119 16.11 -31.25 -19.52
C LYS A 119 16.67 -31.79 -20.83
N GLU A 120 17.17 -30.93 -21.71
CA GLU A 120 17.79 -31.33 -22.97
C GLU A 120 19.05 -32.18 -22.75
N GLU A 121 19.94 -31.75 -21.86
CA GLU A 121 21.13 -32.50 -21.48
C GLU A 121 20.78 -33.87 -20.89
N THR A 122 19.79 -33.93 -20.00
CA THR A 122 19.31 -35.18 -19.40
C THR A 122 18.75 -36.12 -20.46
N MET A 123 17.98 -35.62 -21.44
CA MET A 123 17.47 -36.43 -22.54
C MET A 123 18.60 -36.96 -23.43
N ASN A 124 19.65 -36.17 -23.65
CA ASN A 124 20.82 -36.61 -24.42
C ASN A 124 21.61 -37.69 -23.67
N ILE A 125 21.82 -37.54 -22.37
CA ILE A 125 22.46 -38.55 -21.52
C ILE A 125 21.63 -39.84 -21.49
N ALA A 126 20.30 -39.73 -21.37
CA ALA A 126 19.41 -40.89 -21.39
C ALA A 126 19.53 -41.67 -22.72
N LYS A 127 19.49 -40.98 -23.86
CA LYS A 127 19.70 -41.59 -25.18
C LYS A 127 21.08 -42.26 -25.28
N GLN A 128 22.13 -41.58 -24.86
CA GLN A 128 23.48 -42.16 -24.83
C GLN A 128 23.55 -43.40 -23.93
N SER A 129 22.88 -43.38 -22.78
CA SER A 129 22.79 -44.50 -21.86
C SER A 129 22.09 -45.71 -22.51
N GLU A 130 20.99 -45.49 -23.24
CA GLU A 130 20.30 -46.55 -23.99
C GLU A 130 21.22 -47.19 -25.05
N PHE A 131 21.94 -46.37 -25.83
CA PHE A 131 22.92 -46.89 -26.79
C PHE A 131 24.06 -47.66 -26.12
N ASN A 132 24.54 -47.17 -24.98
CA ASN A 132 25.57 -47.87 -24.20
C ASN A 132 25.06 -49.22 -23.67
N GLN A 133 23.81 -49.29 -23.20
CA GLN A 133 23.20 -50.56 -22.79
C GLN A 133 23.11 -51.55 -23.96
N ILE A 134 22.68 -51.11 -25.14
CA ILE A 134 22.66 -51.94 -26.35
C ILE A 134 24.07 -52.45 -26.66
N ARG A 135 25.07 -51.58 -26.62
CA ARG A 135 26.48 -51.92 -26.87
C ARG A 135 26.98 -52.98 -25.90
N ILE A 136 26.75 -52.77 -24.60
CA ILE A 136 27.14 -53.72 -23.54
C ILE A 136 26.45 -55.07 -23.73
N ASN A 137 25.14 -55.08 -24.01
CA ASN A 137 24.39 -56.31 -24.24
C ASN A 137 24.93 -57.09 -25.45
N LEU A 138 25.22 -56.41 -26.56
CA LEU A 138 25.85 -57.03 -27.73
C LEU A 138 27.23 -57.61 -27.39
N MET A 139 28.05 -56.89 -26.63
CA MET A 139 29.36 -57.38 -26.17
C MET A 139 29.21 -58.65 -25.33
N PHE A 140 28.26 -58.69 -24.40
CA PHE A 140 27.98 -59.91 -23.63
C PHE A 140 27.48 -61.07 -24.49
N SER A 141 26.58 -60.80 -25.45
CA SER A 141 26.09 -61.83 -26.37
C SER A 141 27.21 -62.41 -27.25
N ILE A 142 28.16 -61.60 -27.69
CA ILE A 142 29.35 -62.07 -28.44
C ILE A 142 30.19 -63.00 -27.57
N LEU A 143 30.47 -62.61 -26.31
CA LEU A 143 31.24 -63.43 -25.38
C LEU A 143 30.56 -64.79 -25.15
N LYS A 144 29.24 -64.79 -24.96
CA LYS A 144 28.44 -66.02 -24.80
C LYS A 144 28.49 -66.89 -26.06
N ALA A 145 28.30 -66.32 -27.25
CA ALA A 145 28.36 -67.06 -28.52
C ALA A 145 29.74 -67.72 -28.74
N ARG A 146 30.82 -67.02 -28.37
CA ARG A 146 32.18 -67.58 -28.41
C ARG A 146 32.38 -68.70 -27.41
N GLN A 147 31.86 -68.56 -26.19
CA GLN A 147 31.88 -69.62 -25.17
C GLN A 147 31.16 -70.88 -25.65
N GLU A 148 30.07 -70.73 -26.40
CA GLU A 148 29.29 -71.81 -27.00
C GLU A 148 29.90 -72.34 -28.33
N ASN A 149 31.08 -71.86 -28.74
CA ASN A 149 31.73 -72.15 -30.04
C ASN A 149 30.88 -71.82 -31.28
N ASN A 150 29.88 -70.92 -31.15
CA ASN A 150 29.07 -70.46 -32.27
C ASN A 150 29.68 -69.22 -32.92
N PHE A 151 30.74 -69.44 -33.70
CA PHE A 151 31.50 -68.35 -34.34
C PHE A 151 30.69 -67.58 -35.40
N ALA A 152 29.82 -68.25 -36.16
CA ALA A 152 28.96 -67.58 -37.13
C ALA A 152 28.00 -66.58 -36.47
N HIS A 153 27.42 -66.93 -35.32
CA HIS A 153 26.58 -66.02 -34.57
C HIS A 153 27.39 -64.88 -33.93
N ALA A 154 28.58 -65.17 -33.37
CA ALA A 154 29.48 -64.16 -32.82
C ALA A 154 29.93 -63.13 -33.88
N ASP A 155 30.20 -63.57 -35.11
CA ASP A 155 30.57 -62.69 -36.22
C ASP A 155 29.41 -61.78 -36.64
N ASN A 156 28.19 -62.32 -36.71
CA ASN A 156 26.99 -61.52 -36.98
C ASN A 156 26.77 -60.43 -35.91
N LEU A 157 26.88 -60.78 -34.63
CA LEU A 157 26.77 -59.82 -33.53
C LEU A 157 27.90 -58.77 -33.57
N THR A 158 29.11 -59.18 -33.94
CA THR A 158 30.26 -58.26 -34.09
C THR A 158 30.00 -57.25 -35.23
N ARG A 159 29.36 -57.66 -36.32
CA ARG A 159 28.94 -56.73 -37.40
C ARG A 159 27.88 -55.76 -36.89
N LEU A 160 26.90 -56.23 -36.12
CA LEU A 160 25.87 -55.36 -35.51
C LEU A 160 26.48 -54.33 -34.55
N LEU A 161 27.44 -54.74 -33.72
CA LEU A 161 28.15 -53.85 -32.80
C LEU A 161 28.85 -52.70 -33.54
N ARG A 162 29.51 -52.99 -34.67
CA ARG A 162 30.16 -51.97 -35.51
C ARG A 162 29.19 -50.95 -36.10
N LEU A 163 27.95 -51.35 -36.38
CA LEU A 163 26.91 -50.43 -36.86
C LEU A 163 26.44 -49.49 -35.75
N VAL A 164 26.32 -49.99 -34.52
CA VAL A 164 25.95 -49.20 -33.33
C VAL A 164 27.08 -48.27 -32.89
N GLU A 165 28.34 -48.64 -33.14
CA GLU A 165 29.52 -47.80 -32.87
C GLU A 165 29.74 -46.66 -33.87
N SER A 166 29.08 -46.68 -35.03
CA SER A 166 29.23 -45.61 -36.02
C SER A 166 28.57 -44.31 -35.52
N PRO A 167 29.33 -43.24 -35.28
CA PRO A 167 28.78 -42.02 -34.72
C PRO A 167 27.94 -41.33 -35.79
N SER A 168 26.64 -41.18 -35.54
CA SER A 168 25.84 -40.23 -36.29
C SER A 168 26.50 -38.84 -36.14
N PRO A 169 26.80 -38.11 -37.24
CA PRO A 169 27.49 -36.81 -37.20
C PRO A 169 26.83 -35.75 -36.30
N PHE A 170 25.58 -35.98 -35.89
CA PHE A 170 24.76 -35.04 -35.12
C PHE A 170 24.94 -35.12 -33.60
N LEU A 171 25.72 -36.07 -33.06
CA LEU A 171 25.79 -36.31 -31.60
C LEU A 171 27.16 -36.02 -30.95
N PHE A 172 28.19 -35.68 -31.72
CA PHE A 172 29.56 -35.54 -31.20
C PHE A 172 29.98 -34.11 -30.83
N LEU A 173 29.23 -33.07 -31.22
CA LEU A 173 29.66 -31.69 -31.01
C LEU A 173 29.43 -31.14 -29.59
N ASN A 174 28.70 -31.84 -28.71
CA ASN A 174 28.32 -31.25 -27.41
C ASN A 174 28.99 -31.89 -26.19
N PHE A 175 29.73 -33.00 -26.33
CA PHE A 175 30.31 -33.70 -25.18
C PHE A 175 31.79 -33.36 -24.93
N TRP A 176 32.55 -32.99 -25.97
CA TRP A 176 33.99 -32.67 -25.82
C TRP A 176 34.29 -31.17 -25.56
N ASP A 177 33.28 -30.29 -25.69
CA ASP A 177 33.44 -28.84 -25.47
C ASP A 177 33.15 -28.38 -24.03
N ILE A 178 32.68 -29.28 -23.15
CA ILE A 178 32.31 -28.96 -21.74
C ILE A 178 33.49 -29.22 -20.77
N GLY A 179 34.64 -29.72 -21.25
CA GLY A 179 35.63 -30.39 -20.41
C GLY A 179 37.00 -29.74 -20.19
N PHE A 180 37.27 -28.50 -20.60
CA PHE A 180 38.56 -27.84 -20.32
C PHE A 180 38.41 -26.30 -20.20
N ASN A 181 37.83 -25.84 -19.09
CA ASN A 181 38.05 -24.47 -18.58
C ASN A 181 37.70 -24.46 -17.07
N ASN A 182 38.62 -24.99 -16.27
CA ASN A 182 38.94 -24.55 -14.91
C ASN A 182 40.24 -25.21 -14.46
#